data_AF-A0A949YP95-F1
#
_entry.id   AF-A0A949YP95-F1
#
_cell.length_a   1.000
_cell.length_b   1.000
_cell.length_c   1.000
_cell.angle_alpha   90.00
_cell.angle_beta   90.00
_cell.angle_gamma   90.00
#
_symmetry.space_group_name_H-M   'P 1'
#
loop_
_entity.id
_entity.type
_entity.pdbx_description
1 polymer ?
#
loop_
_entity_poly.entity_id
_entity_poly.type
_entity_poly.pdbx_seq_one_letter_code
_entity_poly.pdbx_strand_id
1 'polypeptide(L)' 'MSSEDENNGGPTYAAVTARSYHPSGVNVLFGDGSVHFVKSTINWMTWRALGTIGSGEVVSSDAY' A
#
# COMPACT_ATOMS: atom_id res chain seq x y z
N MET A 1 7.58 32.91 0.69
CA MET A 1 6.71 31.87 0.10
C MET A 1 5.90 31.28 1.24
N SER A 2 4.58 31.45 1.24
CA SER A 2 3.70 30.71 2.16
C SER A 2 3.66 29.25 1.74
N SER A 3 3.68 28.31 2.68
CA SER A 3 3.42 26.91 2.38
C SER A 3 2.00 26.76 1.87
N GLU A 4 1.82 26.13 0.71
CA GLU A 4 0.53 25.63 0.24
C GLU A 4 0.26 24.29 0.93
N ASP A 5 0.01 24.35 2.24
CA ASP A 5 -0.42 23.20 3.03
C ASP A 5 -1.93 23.22 3.28
N GLU A 6 -2.45 22.14 3.84
CA GLU A 6 -3.88 21.96 4.11
C GLU A 6 -4.49 23.06 4.99
N ASN A 7 -3.69 23.67 5.87
CA ASN A 7 -4.14 24.73 6.77
C ASN A 7 -4.40 26.06 6.03
N ASN A 8 -3.86 26.19 4.82
CA ASN A 8 -4.04 27.35 3.93
C ASN A 8 -4.97 27.03 2.73
N GLY A 9 -5.73 25.93 2.79
CA GLY A 9 -6.66 25.51 1.73
C GLY A 9 -6.02 24.71 0.59
N GLY A 10 -4.77 24.26 0.76
CA GLY A 10 -4.08 23.33 -0.14
C GLY A 10 -4.56 21.88 0.02
N PRO A 11 -4.17 20.97 -0.89
CA PRO A 11 -4.56 19.56 -0.81
C PRO A 11 -3.91 18.84 0.38
N THR A 12 -4.69 18.05 1.12
CA THR A 12 -4.17 17.06 2.08
C THR A 12 -3.70 15.81 1.34
N TYR A 13 -2.48 15.36 1.62
CA TYR A 13 -1.98 14.07 1.15
C TYR A 13 -2.08 13.04 2.27
N ALA A 14 -2.79 11.94 2.00
CA ALA A 14 -2.88 10.81 2.93
C ALA A 14 -2.50 9.51 2.23
N ALA A 15 -1.68 8.69 2.89
CA ALA A 15 -1.48 7.32 2.49
C ALA A 15 -2.64 6.46 3.05
N VAL A 16 -3.61 6.13 2.19
CA VAL A 16 -4.70 5.23 2.55
C VAL A 16 -4.35 3.82 2.06
N THR A 17 -3.98 2.94 2.98
CA THR A 17 -3.59 1.56 2.67
C THR A 17 -4.73 0.58 2.92
N ALA A 18 -4.59 -0.66 2.43
CA ALA A 18 -5.49 -1.74 2.81
C ALA A 18 -5.47 -1.97 4.32
N ARG A 19 -6.64 -2.22 4.92
CA ARG A 19 -6.84 -2.39 6.37
C ARG A 19 -8.06 -3.27 6.63
N SER A 20 -8.00 -4.06 7.70
CA SER A 20 -9.07 -4.96 8.14
C SER A 20 -9.14 -4.99 9.66
N TYR A 21 -10.33 -5.25 10.21
CA TYR A 21 -10.52 -5.55 11.63
C TYR A 21 -10.14 -6.99 11.99
N HIS A 22 -9.96 -7.86 10.98
CA HIS A 22 -9.51 -9.22 11.21
C HIS A 22 -8.07 -9.21 11.76
N PRO A 23 -7.79 -9.97 12.83
CA PRO A 23 -6.44 -10.07 13.35
C PRO A 23 -5.52 -10.71 12.30
N SER A 24 -4.27 -10.27 12.25
CA SER A 24 -3.18 -10.85 11.44
C SER A 24 -3.07 -10.43 9.98
N GLY A 25 -4.05 -9.79 9.34
CA GLY A 25 -3.88 -9.39 7.94
C GLY A 25 -5.13 -8.94 7.18
N VAL A 26 -4.95 -8.81 5.87
CA VAL A 26 -5.96 -8.33 4.90
C VAL A 26 -5.98 -9.25 3.67
N ASN A 27 -7.15 -9.46 3.07
CA ASN A 27 -7.24 -10.03 1.73
C ASN A 27 -7.09 -8.89 0.70
N VAL A 28 -6.23 -9.10 -0.29
CA VAL A 28 -5.88 -8.09 -1.31
C VAL A 28 -6.14 -8.66 -2.69
N LEU A 29 -6.81 -7.87 -3.54
CA LEU A 29 -7.03 -8.17 -4.95
C LEU A 29 -5.86 -7.63 -5.78
N PHE A 30 -5.27 -8.49 -6.60
CA PHE A 30 -4.19 -8.15 -7.52
C PHE A 30 -4.78 -7.74 -8.88
N GLY A 31 -3.99 -7.02 -9.68
CA GLY A 31 -4.43 -6.51 -10.99
C GLY A 31 -4.79 -7.60 -12.00
N ASP A 32 -4.36 -8.85 -11.77
CA ASP A 32 -4.68 -10.03 -12.58
C ASP A 32 -5.97 -10.75 -12.12
N GLY A 33 -6.64 -10.25 -11.08
CA GLY A 33 -7.87 -10.83 -10.54
C GLY A 33 -7.65 -11.89 -9.45
N SER A 34 -6.41 -12.23 -9.11
CA SER A 34 -6.11 -13.13 -7.99
C SER A 34 -6.29 -12.43 -6.64
N VAL A 35 -6.67 -13.19 -5.61
CA VAL A 35 -6.83 -12.68 -4.24
C VAL A 35 -5.84 -13.41 -3.33
N HIS A 36 -5.03 -12.63 -2.62
CA HIS A 36 -4.03 -13.13 -1.69
C HIS A 36 -4.24 -12.57 -0.29
N PHE A 37 -4.02 -13.40 0.73
CA PHE A 37 -3.99 -12.95 2.11
C PHE A 37 -2.60 -12.41 2.44
N VAL A 38 -2.52 -11.14 2.85
CA VAL A 38 -1.28 -10.47 3.23
C VAL A 38 -1.27 -10.20 4.72
N LYS A 39 -0.18 -10.59 5.38
CA LYS A 39 -0.03 -10.45 6.84
C LYS A 39 0.22 -9.00 7.23
N SER A 40 -0.31 -8.58 8.39
CA SER A 40 -0.02 -7.24 8.95
C SER A 40 1.46 -7.02 9.29
N THR A 41 2.25 -8.11 9.34
CA THR A 41 3.70 -8.09 9.59
C THR A 41 4.52 -8.04 8.31
N ILE A 42 3.91 -7.83 7.14
CA ILE A 42 4.64 -7.73 5.87
C ILE A 42 5.73 -6.65 5.94
N ASN A 43 6.86 -6.89 5.27
CA ASN A 43 7.87 -5.86 5.11
C ASN A 43 7.30 -4.67 4.33
N TRP A 44 7.49 -3.46 4.85
CA TRP A 44 6.91 -2.25 4.26
C TRP A 44 7.44 -1.95 2.84
N MET A 45 8.68 -2.34 2.51
CA MET A 45 9.23 -2.20 1.16
C MET A 45 8.51 -3.13 0.20
N THR A 46 8.29 -4.39 0.59
CA THR A 46 7.53 -5.36 -0.21
C THR A 46 6.11 -4.85 -0.46
N TRP A 47 5.43 -4.35 0.57
CA TRP A 47 4.08 -3.81 0.43
C TRP A 47 4.00 -2.65 -0.56
N ARG A 48 4.97 -1.72 -0.51
CA ARG A 48 5.04 -0.60 -1.47
C ARG A 48 5.33 -1.07 -2.89
N ALA A 49 6.21 -2.07 -3.02
CA ALA A 49 6.58 -2.63 -4.31
C ALA A 49 5.41 -3.34 -5.01
N LEU A 50 4.49 -3.94 -4.25
CA LEU A 50 3.27 -4.52 -4.84
C LEU A 50 2.33 -3.49 -5.48
N GLY A 51 2.34 -2.24 -5.00
CA GLY A 51 1.44 -1.19 -5.46
C GLY A 51 2.03 -0.27 -6.53
N THR A 52 3.31 -0.39 -6.86
CA THR A 52 3.95 0.49 -7.84
C THR A 52 3.85 -0.08 -9.25
N ILE A 53 3.50 0.79 -10.20
CA ILE A 53 3.44 0.45 -11.63
C ILE A 53 4.79 0.73 -12.31
N GLY A 54 5.60 1.63 -11.73
CA GLY A 54 6.76 2.25 -12.38
C GLY A 54 8.12 1.85 -11.81
N SER A 55 8.20 0.80 -11.00
CA SER A 55 9.46 0.36 -10.38
C SER A 55 9.77 -1.07 -10.82
N GLY A 56 10.99 -1.33 -11.27
CA GLY A 56 11.43 -2.64 -11.79
C GLY A 56 11.59 -3.72 -10.70
N GLU A 57 10.78 -3.66 -9.65
CA GLU A 57 10.86 -4.50 -8.48
C GLU A 57 10.22 -5.85 -8.80
N VAL A 58 11.03 -6.92 -8.74
CA VAL A 58 10.52 -8.28 -8.82
C VAL A 58 10.21 -8.75 -7.41
N VAL A 59 8.93 -8.73 -7.04
CA VAL A 59 8.47 -9.26 -5.75
C VAL A 59 8.11 -10.73 -5.93
N SER A 60 8.81 -11.62 -5.23
CA SER A 60 8.46 -13.05 -5.19
C SER A 60 7.17 -13.26 -4.40
N SER A 61 6.34 -14.23 -4.81
CA SER A 61 5.09 -14.58 -4.12
C SER A 61 5.28 -15.03 -2.67
N ASP A 62 6.45 -15.54 -2.31
CA ASP A 62 6.75 -15.94 -0.92
C ASP A 62 7.03 -14.73 0.00
N ALA A 63 7.10 -13.52 -0.54
CA ALA A 63 7.46 -12.31 0.19
C ALA A 63 6.24 -11.55 0.77
N TYR A 64 5.00 -11.91 0.40
CA TYR A 64 3.78 -11.18 0.80
C TYR A 64 2.68 -12.08 1.38
#